data_AF-A0A4R3UKK9-F1
#
_entry.id   AF-A0A4R3UKK9-F1
#
_cell.length_a   1.000
_cell.length_b   1.000
_cell.length_c   1.000
_cell.angle_alpha   90.00
_cell.angle_beta   90.00
_cell.angle_gamma   90.00
#
_symmetry.space_group_name_H-M   'P 1'
#
loop_
_entity.id
_entity.type
_entity.pdbx_description
1 polymer ?
#
loop_
_entity_poly.entity_id
_entity_poly.type
_entity_poly.pdbx_seq_one_letter_code
_entity_poly.pdbx_strand_id
1 'polypeptide(L)'
;MAMWGAGAAAQGVAPRPDANDAGDGRPFAVVDKRAATLSVYAADGRLLGRTAALLGLTPGDAQAPGSRGKAPEALNTQERTTPAGRFEARPGHNIHGERIVWIDYEASLAIHRLRPAPARERRPERLASANPQDHRITLGCVVVEPAFFEGVVLPSLGSGAGGLVYILPEREPVVVAGGGVPHAAAP
;
A
#
# COMPACT_ATOMS: atom_id res chain seq x y z
N MET A 1 -25.33 -4.89 9.73
CA MET A 1 -24.66 -3.58 9.65
C MET A 1 -24.07 -3.25 11.00
N ALA A 2 -22.84 -3.70 11.28
CA ALA A 2 -22.10 -3.16 12.43
C ALA A 2 -21.53 -1.81 11.99
N MET A 3 -21.67 -0.79 12.83
CA MET A 3 -20.92 0.47 12.74
C MET A 3 -19.49 0.18 13.20
N TRP A 4 -18.49 0.52 12.39
CA TRP A 4 -17.08 0.26 12.72
C TRP A 4 -16.47 1.57 13.21
N GLY A 5 -15.87 1.53 14.40
CA GLY A 5 -15.12 2.63 14.98
C GLY A 5 -13.88 2.95 14.15
N ALA A 6 -13.64 4.25 13.96
CA ALA A 6 -12.49 4.79 13.27
C ALA A 6 -11.18 4.42 13.99
N GLY A 7 -10.51 3.37 13.53
CA GLY A 7 -9.10 3.17 13.78
C GLY A 7 -8.32 3.99 12.76
N ALA A 8 -7.98 5.23 13.09
CA ALA A 8 -7.11 6.05 12.25
C ALA A 8 -5.73 5.37 12.16
N ALA A 9 -5.40 4.81 10.99
CA ALA A 9 -4.02 4.43 10.69
C ALA A 9 -3.20 5.73 10.66
N ALA A 10 -2.29 5.88 11.62
CA ALA A 10 -1.43 7.05 11.68
C ALA A 10 -0.60 7.15 10.40
N GLN A 11 -0.82 8.22 9.63
CA GLN A 11 0.01 8.61 8.50
C GLN A 11 1.37 9.11 9.02
N GLY A 12 2.23 8.19 9.42
CA GLY A 12 3.65 8.44 9.66
C GLY A 12 4.47 8.00 8.44
N VAL A 13 5.60 8.65 8.18
CA VAL A 13 6.63 8.13 7.28
C VAL A 13 6.92 6.69 7.72
N ALA A 14 6.55 5.70 6.92
CA ALA A 14 6.83 4.32 7.29
C ALA A 14 8.34 4.10 7.27
N PRO A 15 9.00 3.85 8.42
CA PRO A 15 10.30 3.24 8.37
C PRO A 15 10.18 1.86 7.71
N ARG A 16 11.32 1.28 7.29
CA ARG A 16 11.36 -0.16 7.03
C ARG A 16 10.84 -0.89 8.28
N PRO A 17 10.25 -2.10 8.14
CA PRO A 17 9.83 -2.89 9.30
C PRO A 17 10.93 -2.90 10.36
N ASP A 18 10.59 -2.55 11.60
CA ASP A 18 11.55 -2.43 12.69
C ASP A 18 11.30 -3.45 13.82
N ALA A 19 12.12 -3.38 14.87
CA ALA A 19 12.08 -4.36 15.96
C ALA A 19 10.75 -4.37 16.74
N ASN A 20 9.97 -3.28 16.72
CA ASN A 20 8.65 -3.25 17.37
C ASN A 20 7.61 -3.99 16.52
N ASP A 21 7.77 -3.99 15.20
CA ASP A 21 6.88 -4.69 14.27
C ASP A 21 7.08 -6.21 14.28
N ALA A 22 8.29 -6.68 14.59
CA ALA A 22 8.61 -8.10 14.76
C ALA A 22 7.82 -8.75 15.92
N GLY A 23 7.26 -7.95 16.84
CA GLY A 23 6.51 -8.41 18.01
C GLY A 23 5.03 -8.73 17.77
N ASP A 24 4.45 -8.35 16.63
CA ASP A 24 3.01 -8.51 16.37
C ASP A 24 2.62 -9.97 16.02
N GLY A 25 3.59 -10.84 15.71
CA GLY A 25 3.35 -12.25 15.37
C GLY A 25 2.47 -12.47 14.12
N ARG A 26 2.31 -11.43 13.29
CA ARG A 26 1.47 -11.44 12.07
C ARG A 26 2.33 -11.46 10.80
N PRO A 27 1.87 -12.10 9.72
CA PRO A 27 2.50 -11.93 8.42
C PRO A 27 2.43 -10.47 7.98
N PHE A 28 3.40 -10.07 7.16
CA PHE A 28 3.45 -8.70 6.65
C PHE A 28 3.91 -8.66 5.20
N ALA A 29 3.58 -7.57 4.51
CA ALA A 29 4.09 -7.30 3.18
C ALA A 29 4.76 -5.93 3.10
N VAL A 30 5.76 -5.84 2.23
CA VAL A 30 6.50 -4.61 1.93
C VAL A 30 6.29 -4.26 0.47
N VAL A 31 5.73 -3.09 0.21
CA VAL A 31 5.62 -2.47 -1.10
C VAL A 31 6.78 -1.51 -1.26
N ASP A 32 7.78 -1.91 -2.05
CA ASP A 32 8.85 -1.02 -2.48
C ASP A 32 8.38 -0.28 -3.73
N LYS A 33 8.00 0.98 -3.55
CA LYS A 33 7.51 1.80 -4.66
C LYS A 33 8.61 2.13 -5.67
N ARG A 34 9.84 2.37 -5.24
CA ARG A 34 10.96 2.69 -6.14
C ARG A 34 11.28 1.52 -7.07
N ALA A 35 11.24 0.30 -6.54
CA ALA A 35 11.44 -0.92 -7.32
C ALA A 35 10.16 -1.46 -7.97
N ALA A 36 8.99 -0.90 -7.66
CA ALA A 36 7.68 -1.39 -8.06
C ALA A 36 7.47 -2.89 -7.73
N THR A 37 7.79 -3.29 -6.50
CA THR A 37 7.65 -4.68 -6.04
C THR A 37 6.83 -4.82 -4.77
N LEU A 38 6.16 -5.97 -4.63
CA LEU A 38 5.56 -6.45 -3.39
C LEU A 38 6.33 -7.68 -2.91
N SER A 39 6.81 -7.65 -1.67
CA SER A 39 7.37 -8.81 -0.96
C SER A 39 6.45 -9.20 0.19
N VAL A 40 6.18 -10.49 0.38
CA VAL A 40 5.34 -11.00 1.48
C VAL A 40 6.19 -11.88 2.38
N TYR A 41 6.05 -11.68 3.69
CA TYR A 41 6.81 -12.35 4.74
C TYR A 41 5.86 -13.03 5.73
N ALA A 42 6.30 -14.18 6.26
CA ALA A 42 5.65 -14.82 7.39
C ALA A 42 5.90 -14.03 8.68
N ALA A 43 5.16 -14.39 9.73
CA ALA A 43 5.27 -13.77 11.05
C ALA A 43 6.68 -13.85 11.67
N ASP A 44 7.47 -14.87 11.28
CA ASP A 44 8.85 -15.07 11.70
C ASP A 44 9.86 -14.26 10.85
N GLY A 45 9.39 -13.42 9.93
CA GLY A 45 10.22 -12.63 9.02
C GLY A 45 10.75 -13.40 7.80
N ARG A 46 10.41 -14.68 7.63
CA ARG A 46 10.81 -15.46 6.44
C ARG A 46 10.08 -14.96 5.19
N LEU A 47 10.83 -14.70 4.12
CA LEU A 47 10.25 -14.35 2.82
C LEU A 47 9.42 -15.50 2.26
N LEU A 48 8.15 -15.25 1.98
CA LEU A 48 7.22 -16.19 1.34
C LEU A 48 7.20 -16.02 -0.18
N GLY A 49 7.42 -14.81 -0.66
CA GLY A 49 7.51 -14.54 -2.09
C GLY A 49 7.69 -13.06 -2.40
N ARG A 50 8.12 -12.76 -3.63
CA ARG A 50 8.25 -11.41 -4.17
C ARG A 50 7.76 -11.36 -5.61
N THR A 51 7.07 -10.28 -5.98
CA THR A 51 6.55 -10.04 -7.33
C THR A 51 6.69 -8.58 -7.73
N ALA A 52 6.69 -8.30 -9.03
CA ALA A 52 6.36 -6.99 -9.56
C ALA A 52 4.94 -6.57 -9.13
N ALA A 53 4.74 -5.26 -8.97
CA ALA A 53 3.45 -4.66 -8.65
C ALA A 53 3.21 -3.43 -9.54
N LEU A 54 1.99 -3.26 -10.03
CA LEU A 54 1.51 -1.98 -10.56
C LEU A 54 1.07 -1.10 -9.40
N LEU A 55 1.42 0.18 -9.50
CA LEU A 55 1.21 1.19 -8.46
C LEU A 55 0.48 2.41 -9.03
N GLY A 56 0.13 3.33 -8.13
CA GLY A 56 -0.50 4.59 -8.46
C GLY A 56 0.23 5.31 -9.60
N LEU A 57 -0.56 5.86 -10.53
CA LEU A 57 -0.08 6.57 -11.71
C LEU A 57 0.89 7.71 -11.35
N THR A 58 0.63 8.44 -10.27
CA THR A 58 1.46 9.56 -9.84
C THR A 58 2.38 9.13 -8.71
N PRO A 59 3.71 9.30 -8.85
CA PRO A 59 4.64 9.13 -7.73
C PRO A 59 4.30 10.10 -6.60
N GLY A 60 4.31 9.65 -5.35
CA GLY A 60 4.01 10.47 -4.18
C GLY A 60 3.78 9.65 -2.92
N ASP A 61 4.19 10.18 -1.77
CA ASP A 61 4.11 9.48 -0.48
C ASP A 61 2.87 9.85 0.33
N ALA A 62 2.28 11.02 0.10
CA ALA A 62 1.08 11.46 0.78
C ALA A 62 -0.19 11.06 0.01
N GLN A 63 -1.26 10.80 0.75
CA GLN A 63 -2.60 10.83 0.19
C GLN A 63 -2.95 12.29 -0.17
N ALA A 64 -3.41 12.52 -1.39
CA ALA A 64 -3.74 13.87 -1.84
C ALA A 64 -4.91 14.46 -1.03
N PRO A 65 -4.84 15.75 -0.61
CA PRO A 65 -5.95 16.39 0.12
C PRO A 65 -7.27 16.28 -0.65
N GLY A 66 -8.32 15.80 0.03
CA GLY A 66 -9.65 15.64 -0.58
C GLY A 66 -9.81 14.40 -1.47
N SER A 67 -8.78 13.57 -1.67
CA SER A 67 -8.93 12.27 -2.37
C SER A 67 -9.69 11.23 -1.55
N ARG A 68 -9.64 11.35 -0.22
CA ARG A 68 -10.28 10.42 0.71
C ARG A 68 -11.80 10.49 0.60
N GLY A 69 -12.46 9.34 0.52
CA GLY A 69 -13.91 9.24 0.32
C GLY A 69 -14.39 9.57 -1.11
N LYS A 70 -13.51 9.95 -2.04
CA LYS A 70 -13.88 10.03 -3.46
C LYS A 70 -14.08 8.65 -4.05
N ALA A 71 -15.02 8.53 -4.99
CA ALA A 71 -15.09 7.38 -5.85
C ALA A 71 -13.81 7.27 -6.71
N PRO A 72 -13.32 6.07 -7.04
CA PRO A 72 -12.10 5.89 -7.83
C PRO A 72 -12.10 6.66 -9.16
N GLU A 73 -13.26 6.73 -9.82
CA GLU A 73 -13.44 7.42 -11.11
C GLU A 73 -13.31 8.95 -10.97
N ALA A 74 -13.52 9.50 -9.78
CA ALA A 74 -13.43 10.92 -9.48
C ALA A 74 -12.01 11.38 -9.10
N LEU A 75 -11.04 10.46 -9.01
CA LEU A 75 -9.64 10.79 -8.74
C LEU A 75 -8.99 11.41 -9.97
N ASN A 76 -8.50 12.65 -9.83
CA ASN A 76 -7.69 13.29 -10.85
C ASN A 76 -6.28 12.65 -10.91
N THR A 77 -5.49 12.97 -11.94
CA THR A 77 -4.16 12.37 -12.13
C THR A 77 -3.28 12.47 -10.88
N GLN A 78 -3.19 13.64 -10.26
CA GLN A 78 -2.31 13.86 -9.10
C GLN A 78 -2.77 13.13 -7.82
N GLU A 79 -4.03 12.73 -7.77
CA GLU A 79 -4.62 12.00 -6.64
C GLU A 79 -4.39 10.48 -6.73
N ARG A 80 -3.89 9.98 -7.86
CA ARG A 80 -3.66 8.55 -8.11
C ARG A 80 -2.30 8.10 -7.58
N THR A 81 -2.05 8.31 -6.30
CA THR A 81 -0.83 7.91 -5.60
C THR A 81 -1.03 6.57 -4.89
N THR A 82 0.06 5.85 -4.64
CA THR A 82 0.08 4.78 -3.62
C THR A 82 0.74 5.39 -2.37
N PRO A 83 -0.04 5.80 -1.35
CA PRO A 83 0.51 6.51 -0.19
C PRO A 83 1.48 5.64 0.60
N ALA A 84 2.59 6.21 1.05
CA ALA A 84 3.52 5.55 1.96
C ALA A 84 2.90 5.48 3.37
N GLY A 85 3.24 4.43 4.12
CA GLY A 85 2.66 4.24 5.45
C GLY A 85 2.71 2.79 5.94
N ARG A 86 2.30 2.61 7.19
CA ARG A 86 2.11 1.32 7.84
C ARG A 86 0.62 1.12 8.05
N PHE A 87 0.08 0.02 7.52
CA PHE A 87 -1.36 -0.23 7.48
C PHE A 87 -1.69 -1.59 8.08
N GLU A 88 -2.81 -1.64 8.81
CA GLU A 88 -3.42 -2.92 9.18
C GLU A 88 -4.22 -3.44 7.98
N ALA A 89 -3.69 -4.47 7.34
CA ALA A 89 -4.34 -5.08 6.20
C ALA A 89 -5.44 -6.03 6.64
N ARG A 90 -6.61 -5.94 6.00
CA ARG A 90 -7.78 -6.76 6.34
C ARG A 90 -8.29 -7.55 5.13
N PRO A 91 -8.67 -8.82 5.31
CA PRO A 91 -9.40 -9.56 4.30
C PRO A 91 -10.70 -8.85 3.91
N GLY A 92 -11.08 -8.90 2.65
CA GLY A 92 -12.35 -8.33 2.21
C GLY A 92 -12.74 -8.74 0.81
N HIS A 93 -13.80 -8.12 0.32
CA HIS A 93 -14.29 -8.30 -1.04
C HIS A 93 -14.50 -6.94 -1.71
N ASN A 94 -14.29 -6.88 -3.01
CA ASN A 94 -14.67 -5.73 -3.82
C ASN A 94 -16.19 -5.76 -4.10
N ILE A 95 -16.70 -4.74 -4.81
CA ILE A 95 -18.12 -4.62 -5.17
C ILE A 95 -18.65 -5.75 -6.06
N HIS A 96 -17.76 -6.52 -6.70
CA HIS A 96 -18.09 -7.67 -7.53
C HIS A 96 -18.00 -9.00 -6.76
N GLY A 97 -17.73 -8.96 -5.45
CA GLY A 97 -17.59 -10.14 -4.61
C GLY A 97 -16.24 -10.86 -4.73
N GLU A 98 -15.25 -10.28 -5.41
CA GLU A 98 -13.91 -10.88 -5.50
C GLU A 98 -13.10 -10.59 -4.24
N ARG A 99 -12.35 -11.58 -3.76
CA ARG A 99 -11.45 -11.41 -2.61
C ARG A 99 -10.36 -10.38 -2.90
N ILE A 100 -10.15 -9.48 -1.95
CA ILE A 100 -9.09 -8.47 -1.94
C ILE A 100 -8.51 -8.35 -0.54
N VAL A 101 -7.37 -7.69 -0.42
CA VAL A 101 -6.80 -7.29 0.87
C VAL A 101 -6.89 -5.78 0.98
N TRP A 102 -7.76 -5.29 1.87
CA TRP A 102 -7.88 -3.86 2.17
C TRP A 102 -6.62 -3.39 2.88
N ILE A 103 -6.02 -2.31 2.39
CA ILE A 103 -4.91 -1.59 3.03
C ILE A 103 -5.48 -0.42 3.83
N ASP A 104 -6.32 0.40 3.18
CA ASP A 104 -7.11 1.46 3.80
C ASP A 104 -8.47 1.50 3.12
N TYR A 105 -9.52 1.12 3.86
CA TYR A 105 -10.87 1.04 3.35
C TYR A 105 -11.44 2.41 2.97
N GLU A 106 -11.20 3.44 3.79
CA GLU A 106 -11.74 4.79 3.57
C GLU A 106 -11.03 5.51 2.42
N ALA A 107 -9.77 5.14 2.15
CA ALA A 107 -9.03 5.56 0.97
C ALA A 107 -9.30 4.69 -0.27
N SER A 108 -10.16 3.66 -0.18
CA SER A 108 -10.39 2.68 -1.26
C SER A 108 -9.09 2.04 -1.77
N LEU A 109 -8.13 1.82 -0.88
CA LEU A 109 -6.79 1.30 -1.18
C LEU A 109 -6.71 -0.19 -0.83
N ALA A 110 -6.32 -1.01 -1.80
CA ALA A 110 -6.24 -2.46 -1.64
C ALA A 110 -5.07 -3.09 -2.40
N ILE A 111 -4.70 -4.31 -1.99
CA ILE A 111 -3.96 -5.26 -2.81
C ILE A 111 -4.96 -6.15 -3.54
N HIS A 112 -4.82 -6.30 -4.85
CA HIS A 112 -5.62 -7.24 -5.62
C HIS A 112 -4.88 -7.80 -6.84
N ARG A 113 -5.35 -8.94 -7.37
CA ARG A 113 -4.83 -9.51 -8.62
C ARG A 113 -5.03 -8.61 -9.83
N LEU A 114 -4.19 -8.76 -10.83
CA LEU A 114 -4.43 -8.19 -12.16
C LEU A 114 -5.75 -8.72 -12.72
N ARG A 115 -6.53 -7.82 -13.33
CA ARG A 115 -7.84 -8.09 -13.93
C ARG A 115 -7.84 -7.61 -15.38
N PRO A 116 -8.74 -8.13 -16.23
CA PRO A 116 -8.97 -7.56 -17.55
C PRO A 116 -9.18 -6.05 -17.47
N ALA A 117 -8.47 -5.32 -18.32
CA ALA A 117 -8.52 -3.87 -18.43
C ALA A 117 -8.48 -3.50 -19.92
N PRO A 118 -8.85 -2.27 -20.31
CA PRO A 118 -8.73 -1.82 -21.69
C PRO A 118 -7.31 -2.07 -22.24
N ALA A 119 -7.20 -2.70 -23.41
CA ALA A 119 -5.90 -3.11 -23.99
C ALA A 119 -4.89 -1.95 -24.12
N ARG A 120 -5.38 -0.72 -24.35
CA ARG A 120 -4.56 0.50 -24.40
C ARG A 120 -3.79 0.78 -23.11
N GLU A 121 -4.23 0.26 -21.96
CA GLU A 121 -3.53 0.43 -20.69
C GLU A 121 -2.30 -0.48 -20.59
N ARG A 122 -2.25 -1.56 -21.38
CA ARG A 122 -1.11 -2.49 -21.47
C ARG A 122 -0.64 -3.00 -20.09
N ARG A 123 -1.60 -3.30 -19.20
CA ARG A 123 -1.28 -3.67 -17.81
C ARG A 123 -0.44 -4.95 -17.70
N PRO A 124 -0.69 -6.03 -18.47
CA PRO A 124 0.19 -7.20 -18.45
C PRO A 124 1.63 -6.86 -18.86
N GLU A 125 1.81 -6.07 -19.92
CA GLU A 125 3.14 -5.67 -20.41
C GLU A 125 3.85 -4.75 -19.44
N ARG A 126 3.12 -3.82 -18.82
CA ARG A 126 3.64 -2.95 -17.76
C ARG A 126 4.12 -3.75 -16.55
N LEU A 127 3.35 -4.77 -16.14
CA LEU A 127 3.70 -5.61 -14.99
C LEU A 127 4.93 -6.49 -15.29
N ALA A 128 5.11 -6.89 -16.55
CA ALA A 128 6.26 -7.66 -17.02
C ALA A 128 7.50 -6.80 -17.36
N SER A 129 7.38 -5.47 -17.35
CA SER A 129 8.49 -4.59 -17.70
C SER A 129 9.62 -4.66 -16.65
N ALA A 130 10.85 -4.49 -17.11
CA ALA A 130 12.00 -4.33 -16.23
C ALA A 130 12.13 -2.88 -15.69
N ASN A 131 11.39 -1.93 -16.27
CA ASN A 131 11.46 -0.52 -15.88
C ASN A 131 10.35 -0.17 -14.86
N PRO A 132 10.69 0.17 -13.60
CA PRO A 132 9.70 0.48 -12.57
C PRO A 132 8.74 1.63 -12.91
N GLN A 133 9.11 2.53 -13.84
CA GLN A 133 8.21 3.60 -14.28
C GLN A 133 7.03 3.08 -15.10
N ASP A 134 7.18 1.96 -15.80
CA ASP A 134 6.10 1.36 -16.58
C ASP A 134 4.97 0.85 -15.68
N HIS A 135 5.25 0.59 -14.41
CA HIS A 135 4.33 0.03 -13.44
C HIS A 135 3.33 1.08 -12.90
N ARG A 136 3.49 2.35 -13.26
CA ARG A 136 2.65 3.47 -12.82
C ARG A 136 1.42 3.61 -13.69
N ILE A 137 0.29 3.09 -13.21
CA ILE A 137 -0.95 3.08 -13.99
C ILE A 137 -2.23 2.99 -13.14
N THR A 138 -2.13 2.58 -11.87
CA THR A 138 -3.32 2.35 -11.04
C THR A 138 -3.86 3.66 -10.47
N LEU A 139 -5.04 3.58 -9.85
CA LEU A 139 -5.62 4.69 -9.11
C LEU A 139 -5.06 4.80 -7.67
N GLY A 140 -4.17 3.89 -7.29
CA GLY A 140 -3.54 3.85 -5.97
C GLY A 140 -3.33 2.43 -5.45
N CYS A 141 -4.25 1.51 -5.78
CA CYS A 141 -4.15 0.09 -5.42
C CYS A 141 -2.83 -0.54 -5.87
N VAL A 142 -2.39 -1.54 -5.10
CA VAL A 142 -1.25 -2.38 -5.42
C VAL A 142 -1.76 -3.59 -6.20
N VAL A 143 -1.39 -3.70 -7.47
CA VAL A 143 -1.89 -4.76 -8.35
C VAL A 143 -0.78 -5.72 -8.71
N VAL A 144 -0.98 -7.00 -8.48
CA VAL A 144 0.05 -8.04 -8.68
C VAL A 144 -0.43 -9.14 -9.63
N GLU A 145 0.48 -10.01 -10.03
CA GLU A 145 0.17 -11.16 -10.88
C GLU A 145 -0.86 -12.09 -10.20
N PRO A 146 -1.86 -12.63 -10.94
CA PRO A 146 -2.92 -13.45 -10.36
C PRO A 146 -2.46 -14.68 -9.56
N ALA A 147 -1.53 -15.49 -10.07
CA ALA A 147 -1.05 -16.66 -9.34
C ALA A 147 -0.31 -16.27 -8.04
N PHE A 148 0.45 -15.17 -8.04
CA PHE A 148 1.05 -14.64 -6.81
C PHE A 148 0.00 -14.17 -5.79
N PHE A 149 -1.06 -13.51 -6.27
CA PHE A 149 -2.14 -13.05 -5.40
C PHE A 149 -2.85 -14.23 -4.71
N GLU A 150 -3.25 -15.23 -5.48
CA GLU A 150 -3.98 -16.40 -4.97
C GLU A 150 -3.08 -17.32 -4.13
N GLY A 151 -1.82 -17.50 -4.53
CA GLY A 151 -0.89 -18.45 -3.90
C GLY A 151 -0.13 -17.89 -2.70
N VAL A 152 0.07 -16.57 -2.62
CA VAL A 152 0.89 -15.94 -1.58
C VAL A 152 0.13 -14.87 -0.80
N VAL A 153 -0.52 -13.93 -1.49
CA VAL A 153 -1.15 -12.77 -0.82
C VAL A 153 -2.39 -13.19 -0.03
N LEU A 154 -3.33 -13.90 -0.63
CA LEU A 154 -4.57 -14.29 0.05
C LEU A 154 -4.37 -15.26 1.23
N PRO A 155 -3.50 -16.29 1.13
CA PRO A 155 -3.23 -17.17 2.27
C PRO A 155 -2.57 -16.42 3.43
N SER A 156 -1.70 -15.46 3.13
CA SER A 156 -0.93 -14.74 4.17
C SER A 156 -1.69 -13.57 4.77
N LEU A 157 -2.27 -12.70 3.95
CA LEU A 157 -2.85 -11.41 4.36
C LEU A 157 -4.38 -11.37 4.22
N GLY A 158 -4.94 -12.24 3.38
CA GLY A 158 -6.37 -12.27 3.04
C GLY A 158 -7.20 -13.25 3.86
N SER A 159 -6.68 -13.70 5.01
CA SER A 159 -7.33 -14.68 5.90
C SER A 159 -7.15 -14.29 7.38
N GLY A 160 -7.95 -14.85 8.29
CA GLY A 160 -7.82 -14.64 9.74
C GLY A 160 -7.89 -13.16 10.16
N ALA A 161 -6.99 -12.75 11.05
CA ALA A 161 -6.87 -11.36 11.51
C ALA A 161 -6.22 -10.41 10.49
N GLY A 162 -5.85 -10.89 9.30
CA GLY A 162 -5.10 -10.14 8.31
C GLY A 162 -3.60 -10.07 8.63
N GLY A 163 -2.98 -8.95 8.26
CA GLY A 163 -1.53 -8.75 8.45
C GLY A 163 -1.15 -7.27 8.42
N LEU A 164 0.15 -6.99 8.30
CA LEU A 164 0.64 -5.62 8.15
C LEU A 164 1.07 -5.37 6.71
N VAL A 165 0.85 -4.15 6.22
CA VAL A 165 1.38 -3.70 4.92
C VAL A 165 2.19 -2.44 5.13
N TYR A 166 3.46 -2.51 4.77
CA TYR A 166 4.40 -1.39 4.75
C TYR A 166 4.53 -0.90 3.32
N ILE A 167 4.15 0.35 3.07
CA ILE A 167 4.40 0.99 1.78
C ILE A 167 5.55 1.97 1.96
N LEU A 168 6.70 1.63 1.37
CA LEU A 168 7.92 2.41 1.54
C LEU A 168 7.85 3.73 0.75
N PRO A 169 8.41 4.82 1.30
CA PRO A 169 8.44 6.10 0.61
C PRO A 169 9.34 6.07 -0.64
N GLU A 170 8.96 6.83 -1.65
CA GLU A 170 9.70 6.94 -2.91
C GLU A 170 10.29 8.31 -3.17
N ARG A 171 9.90 9.31 -2.38
CA ARG A 171 10.62 10.58 -2.29
C ARG A 171 11.51 10.54 -1.05
N GLU A 172 12.56 11.37 -1.02
CA GLU A 172 13.36 11.49 0.20
C GLU A 172 12.44 11.96 1.34
N PRO A 173 12.63 11.45 2.58
CA PRO A 173 11.93 12.02 3.71
C PRO A 173 12.25 13.52 3.75
N VAL A 174 11.24 14.37 3.67
CA VAL A 174 11.41 15.76 4.06
C VAL A 174 11.70 15.71 5.55
N VAL A 175 12.97 15.83 5.94
CA VAL A 175 13.34 16.08 7.33
C VAL A 175 12.79 17.46 7.66
N VAL A 176 11.64 17.51 8.33
CA VAL A 176 11.26 18.71 9.05
C VAL A 176 12.25 18.79 10.21
N ALA A 177 13.32 19.57 10.02
CA ALA A 177 14.24 19.89 11.10
C ALA A 177 13.41 20.41 12.27
N GLY A 178 13.45 19.68 13.39
CA GLY A 178 12.67 19.97 14.57
C GLY A 178 12.87 21.42 14.98
N GLY A 179 11.77 22.18 14.99
CA GLY A 179 11.72 23.52 15.56
C GLY A 179 11.90 23.43 17.07
N GLY A 180 13.15 23.31 17.52
CA GLY A 180 13.54 23.62 18.88
C GLY A 180 13.37 25.13 19.07
N VAL A 181 12.34 25.53 19.80
CA VAL A 181 12.21 26.90 20.29
C VAL A 181 13.30 27.08 21.36
N PRO A 182 14.22 28.04 21.24
CA PRO A 182 15.12 28.36 22.34
C PRO A 182 14.28 28.89 23.51
N HIS A 183 14.31 28.18 24.63
CA HIS A 183 13.80 28.71 25.89
C HIS A 183 14.70 29.88 26.28
N ALA A 184 14.15 31.09 26.18
CA ALA A 184 14.79 32.29 26.69
C ALA A 184 15.01 32.13 28.19
N ALA A 185 16.27 32.19 28.62
CA ALA A 185 16.62 32.40 30.00
C ALA A 185 16.06 33.77 30.44
N ALA A 186 15.29 33.78 31.52
CA ALA A 186 14.90 35.00 32.21
C ALA A 186 15.80 35.17 33.46
N PRO A 187 16.08 36.42 33.86
CA PRO A 187 17.10 36.78 34.85
C PRO A 187 16.78 36.38 36.29
#